data_AF-A0A847RXN9-F1
#
_entry.id   AF-A0A847RXN9-F1
#
_cell.length_a   1.000
_cell.length_b   1.000
_cell.length_c   1.000
_cell.angle_alpha   90.00
_cell.angle_beta   90.00
_cell.angle_gamma   90.00
#
_symmetry.space_group_name_H-M   'P 1'
#
loop_
_entity.id
_entity.type
_entity.pdbx_description
1 polymer ?
#
loop_
_entity_poly.entity_id
_entity_poly.type
_entity_poly.pdbx_seq_one_letter_code
_entity_poly.pdbx_strand_id
1 'polypeptide(L)'
;MIKKVLFLMVFVHFLYSCNSGKQTGNPDSTQITHDNITPEASIGDKPEYIDTIQAGDKKFLVSFVDKATYEQYPAYQLSGDTSETNALSKTTDVKRVGQQLEFHLANGGQKIRTNNSEDDDAYVLYRYAGYYPALHRHGIFTTYYEADGFELLNPDNGDTLYTWTAPIISPDKKYFLCPSMDIEAGFNPNGFQLFEINNKDIRLVGAPELTEYGIDEVRWVDNKTLVAVYQTHEDIANDHKRYVKLVMQ
;
A
#
# COMPACT_ATOMS: atom_id res chain seq x y z
N MET A 1 12.17 42.71 5.87
CA MET A 1 13.51 42.40 6.41
C MET A 1 13.41 41.12 7.20
N ILE A 2 13.96 40.02 6.66
CA ILE A 2 14.63 38.89 7.32
C ILE A 2 14.98 37.96 6.15
N LYS A 3 16.25 38.01 5.74
CA LYS A 3 16.82 37.08 4.77
C LYS A 3 17.16 35.81 5.54
N LYS A 4 16.64 34.65 5.13
CA LYS A 4 17.15 33.36 5.60
C LYS A 4 17.97 32.73 4.47
N VAL A 5 19.28 32.83 4.67
CA VAL A 5 20.32 32.10 3.94
C VAL A 5 20.25 30.65 4.43
N LEU A 6 19.98 29.71 3.53
CA LEU A 6 20.13 28.29 3.83
C LEU A 6 21.44 27.80 3.21
N PHE A 7 22.34 27.37 4.08
CA PHE A 7 23.66 26.83 3.77
C PHE A 7 23.49 25.39 3.27
N LEU A 8 23.93 25.12 2.04
CA LEU A 8 24.15 23.78 1.51
C LEU A 8 25.53 23.29 1.98
N MET A 9 25.59 22.27 2.83
CA MET A 9 26.83 21.57 3.16
C MET A 9 26.80 20.17 2.57
N VAL A 10 27.55 20.01 1.48
CA VAL A 10 27.93 18.71 0.91
C VAL A 10 29.34 18.40 1.37
N PHE A 11 29.52 17.33 2.13
CA PHE A 11 30.79 16.60 2.25
C PHE A 11 30.49 15.20 2.76
N VAL A 12 30.95 14.17 2.05
CA VAL A 12 32.02 13.27 2.53
C VAL A 12 32.69 12.62 1.30
N HIS A 13 33.99 12.86 1.16
CA HIS A 13 34.92 11.96 0.47
C HIS A 13 35.61 11.12 1.55
N PHE A 14 35.70 9.80 1.35
CA PHE A 14 36.87 9.04 1.78
C PHE A 14 37.13 7.90 0.79
N LEU A 15 38.19 8.08 -0.01
CA LEU A 15 38.99 6.98 -0.54
C LEU A 15 39.92 6.53 0.60
N TYR A 16 40.07 5.23 0.83
CA TYR A 16 41.39 4.63 1.04
C TYR A 16 41.39 3.12 0.79
N SER A 17 42.45 2.72 0.09
CA SER A 17 42.82 1.37 -0.34
C SER A 17 43.44 0.57 0.80
N CYS A 18 43.30 -0.76 0.77
CA CYS A 18 44.33 -1.65 1.33
C CYS A 18 44.55 -2.87 0.43
N ASN A 19 45.82 -3.04 0.08
CA ASN A 19 46.45 -4.07 -0.71
C ASN A 19 46.96 -5.20 0.22
N SER A 20 46.70 -6.45 -0.13
CA SER A 20 47.44 -7.65 0.32
C SER A 20 46.91 -8.79 -0.55
N GLY A 21 47.69 -9.62 -1.23
CA GLY A 21 48.99 -10.20 -0.92
C GLY A 21 48.81 -11.68 -1.26
N LYS A 22 49.31 -12.13 -2.42
CA LYS A 22 49.32 -13.56 -2.79
C LYS A 22 50.18 -14.34 -1.80
N GLN A 23 49.66 -15.46 -1.28
CA GLN A 23 50.47 -16.66 -1.07
C GLN A 23 49.63 -17.95 -1.11
N THR A 24 50.27 -18.94 -1.72
CA THR A 24 49.92 -20.33 -2.01
C THR A 24 49.88 -21.25 -0.78
N GLY A 25 49.13 -22.36 -0.86
CA GLY A 25 49.46 -23.60 -0.14
C GLY A 25 48.26 -24.29 0.51
N ASN A 26 47.77 -25.36 -0.13
CA ASN A 26 47.04 -26.45 0.53
C ASN A 26 48.10 -27.45 1.06
N PRO A 27 47.90 -28.14 2.20
CA PRO A 27 47.20 -29.42 2.12
C PRO A 27 46.33 -29.78 3.36
N ASP A 28 45.36 -30.65 3.08
CA ASP A 28 44.74 -31.68 3.93
C ASP A 28 44.70 -31.48 5.45
N SER A 29 43.47 -31.32 5.96
CA SER A 29 43.06 -32.06 7.15
C SER A 29 41.60 -32.47 7.05
N THR A 30 41.40 -33.78 7.20
CA THR A 30 40.13 -34.48 7.30
C THR A 30 39.35 -34.02 8.53
N GLN A 31 38.21 -33.34 8.31
CA GLN A 31 37.20 -33.17 9.35
C GLN A 31 35.99 -34.05 9.06
N ILE A 32 35.72 -34.91 10.04
CA ILE A 32 34.61 -35.83 10.12
C ILE A 32 33.34 -34.98 10.29
N THR A 33 32.44 -35.06 9.30
CA THR A 33 31.11 -34.47 9.36
C THR A 33 30.29 -35.21 10.42
N HIS A 34 30.01 -34.54 11.54
CA HIS A 34 28.91 -34.92 12.41
C HIS A 34 27.61 -34.43 11.75
N ASP A 35 26.89 -35.37 11.13
CA ASP A 35 25.50 -35.18 10.74
C ASP A 35 24.65 -34.99 12.00
N ASN A 36 24.51 -33.73 12.42
CA ASN A 36 23.41 -33.34 13.29
C ASN A 36 22.16 -33.26 12.42
N ILE A 37 21.54 -34.42 12.22
CA ILE A 37 20.14 -34.50 11.78
C ILE A 37 19.32 -33.96 12.96
N THR A 38 19.06 -32.65 12.94
CA THR A 38 18.00 -32.05 13.74
C THR A 38 16.70 -32.76 13.34
N PRO A 39 15.96 -33.38 14.26
CA PRO A 39 14.68 -33.97 13.94
C PRO A 39 13.76 -32.89 13.38
N GLU A 40 13.24 -33.13 12.18
CA GLU A 40 12.20 -32.34 11.54
C GLU A 40 11.03 -32.23 12.54
N ALA A 41 10.81 -31.03 13.06
CA ALA A 41 9.73 -30.78 13.99
C ALA A 41 8.41 -31.13 13.30
N SER A 42 7.62 -32.01 13.92
CA SER A 42 6.30 -32.37 13.43
C SER A 42 5.48 -31.11 13.20
N ILE A 43 5.09 -30.86 11.95
CA ILE A 43 4.24 -29.74 11.56
C ILE A 43 2.89 -29.94 12.26
N GLY A 44 2.67 -29.20 13.35
CA GLY A 44 1.36 -29.08 13.96
C GLY A 44 0.46 -28.28 13.02
N ASP A 45 -0.81 -28.70 12.90
CA ASP A 45 -1.85 -28.14 12.03
C ASP A 45 -2.24 -26.66 12.29
N LYS A 46 -1.42 -25.90 13.02
CA LYS A 46 -1.66 -24.47 13.28
C LYS A 46 -0.56 -23.64 12.65
N PRO A 47 -0.90 -22.62 11.84
CA PRO A 47 0.11 -21.71 11.30
C PRO A 47 0.83 -21.02 12.46
N GLU A 48 2.16 -20.96 12.37
CA GLU A 48 2.96 -20.13 13.27
C GLU A 48 2.70 -18.66 12.92
N TYR A 49 2.05 -17.94 13.84
CA TYR A 49 1.82 -16.52 13.66
C TYR A 49 3.10 -15.74 13.95
N ILE A 50 3.51 -14.91 13.01
CA ILE A 50 4.71 -14.08 13.10
C ILE A 50 4.41 -12.71 13.71
N ASP A 51 3.14 -12.28 13.66
CA ASP A 51 2.70 -11.01 14.22
C ASP A 51 1.17 -10.99 14.47
N THR A 52 0.73 -9.98 15.20
CA THR A 52 -0.67 -9.64 15.43
C THR A 52 -0.87 -8.14 15.28
N ILE A 53 -1.68 -7.74 14.31
CA ILE A 53 -1.98 -6.33 14.03
C ILE A 53 -3.35 -5.97 14.60
N GLN A 54 -3.43 -4.88 15.37
CA GLN A 54 -4.70 -4.37 15.89
C GLN A 54 -5.21 -3.21 15.04
N ALA A 55 -6.45 -3.31 14.52
CA ALA A 55 -7.15 -2.24 13.81
C ALA A 55 -8.49 -1.99 14.49
N GLY A 56 -8.55 -1.02 15.40
CA GLY A 56 -9.77 -0.74 16.17
C GLY A 56 -10.16 -1.91 17.06
N ASP A 57 -11.37 -2.45 16.87
CA ASP A 57 -11.87 -3.67 17.53
C ASP A 57 -11.46 -4.96 16.81
N LYS A 58 -10.85 -4.88 15.61
CA LYS A 58 -10.41 -6.03 14.83
C LYS A 58 -8.96 -6.37 15.10
N LYS A 59 -8.68 -7.67 15.04
CA LYS A 59 -7.34 -8.22 15.20
C LYS A 59 -7.00 -9.07 13.98
N PHE A 60 -5.83 -8.87 13.41
CA PHE A 60 -5.31 -9.66 12.30
C PHE A 60 -4.19 -10.55 12.80
N LEU A 61 -4.31 -11.85 12.58
CA LEU A 61 -3.23 -12.81 12.81
C LEU A 61 -2.43 -12.96 11.53
N VAL A 62 -1.11 -12.75 11.60
CA VAL A 62 -0.23 -12.71 10.44
C VAL A 62 0.65 -13.96 10.42
N SER A 63 0.77 -14.63 9.28
CA SER A 63 1.66 -15.77 9.07
C SER A 63 2.24 -15.75 7.66
N PHE A 64 3.46 -16.24 7.46
CA PHE A 64 4.02 -16.38 6.10
C PHE A 64 3.22 -17.39 5.26
N VAL A 65 3.21 -17.15 3.95
CA VAL A 65 2.74 -18.09 2.92
C VAL A 65 3.74 -18.13 1.77
N ASP A 66 3.69 -19.18 0.96
CA ASP A 66 4.49 -19.23 -0.26
C ASP A 66 3.90 -18.33 -1.37
N LYS A 67 4.73 -18.03 -2.36
CA LYS A 67 4.35 -17.26 -3.53
C LYS A 67 3.18 -17.88 -4.29
N ALA A 68 3.17 -19.21 -4.41
CA ALA A 68 2.12 -19.93 -5.13
C ALA A 68 0.74 -19.73 -4.48
N THR A 69 0.67 -19.69 -3.16
CA THR A 69 -0.54 -19.40 -2.38
C THR A 69 -0.99 -17.96 -2.59
N TYR A 70 -0.07 -17.00 -2.59
CA TYR A 70 -0.40 -15.59 -2.86
C TYR A 70 -0.95 -15.40 -4.29
N GLU A 71 -0.31 -16.01 -5.29
CA GLU A 71 -0.65 -15.83 -6.70
C GLU A 71 -1.96 -16.53 -7.13
N GLN A 72 -2.52 -17.42 -6.30
CA GLN A 72 -3.84 -18.02 -6.55
C GLN A 72 -4.99 -17.00 -6.54
N TYR A 73 -4.82 -15.87 -5.86
CA TYR A 73 -5.87 -14.87 -5.69
C TYR A 73 -5.62 -13.69 -6.63
N PRO A 74 -6.65 -13.20 -7.35
CA PRO A 74 -6.48 -12.06 -8.23
C PRO A 74 -6.30 -10.77 -7.42
N ALA A 75 -5.52 -9.83 -7.97
CA ALA A 75 -5.50 -8.46 -7.46
C ALA A 75 -6.90 -7.83 -7.61
N TYR A 76 -7.28 -6.96 -6.67
CA TYR A 76 -8.53 -6.23 -6.79
C TYR A 76 -8.46 -5.28 -8.00
N GLN A 77 -9.47 -5.36 -8.87
CA GLN A 77 -9.58 -4.51 -10.05
C GLN A 77 -10.91 -3.78 -10.05
N LEU A 78 -10.86 -2.46 -10.17
CA LEU A 78 -12.03 -1.64 -10.45
C LEU A 78 -12.46 -1.81 -11.92
N SER A 79 -12.97 -2.99 -12.28
CA SER A 79 -13.55 -3.31 -13.60
C SER A 79 -12.75 -2.83 -14.84
N GLY A 80 -11.84 -3.65 -15.35
CA GLY A 80 -11.16 -3.43 -16.63
C GLY A 80 -10.07 -2.34 -16.60
N ASP A 81 -9.82 -1.68 -17.74
CA ASP A 81 -8.84 -0.59 -17.85
C ASP A 81 -9.21 0.59 -16.94
N THR A 82 -8.30 0.99 -16.06
CA THR A 82 -8.46 2.09 -15.10
C THR A 82 -7.87 3.41 -15.57
N SER A 83 -7.50 3.52 -16.86
CA SER A 83 -7.13 4.80 -17.45
C SER A 83 -8.24 5.83 -17.23
N GLU A 84 -7.87 7.09 -16.95
CA GLU A 84 -8.86 8.15 -16.72
C GLU A 84 -9.83 8.27 -17.90
N THR A 85 -9.32 8.17 -19.13
CA THR A 85 -10.14 8.18 -20.35
C THR A 85 -11.21 7.08 -20.34
N ASN A 86 -10.84 5.85 -19.99
CA ASN A 86 -11.81 4.75 -19.91
C ASN A 86 -12.74 4.88 -18.70
N ALA A 87 -12.27 5.39 -17.58
CA ALA A 87 -13.10 5.65 -16.41
C ALA A 87 -14.16 6.73 -16.69
N LEU A 88 -13.77 7.83 -17.35
CA LEU A 88 -14.66 8.91 -17.73
C LEU A 88 -15.67 8.50 -18.80
N SER A 89 -15.32 7.58 -19.72
CA SER A 89 -16.26 7.11 -20.76
C SER A 89 -17.47 6.35 -20.18
N LYS A 90 -17.33 5.81 -18.96
CA LYS A 90 -18.37 5.04 -18.25
C LYS A 90 -19.32 5.91 -17.42
N THR A 91 -19.14 7.22 -17.42
CA THR A 91 -19.92 8.13 -16.55
C THR A 91 -20.25 9.45 -17.26
N THR A 92 -21.35 10.08 -16.86
CA THR A 92 -21.81 11.34 -17.49
C THR A 92 -21.80 12.54 -16.55
N ASP A 93 -21.72 12.28 -15.26
CA ASP A 93 -21.69 13.24 -14.14
C ASP A 93 -20.28 13.74 -13.81
N VAL A 94 -19.23 13.01 -14.20
CA VAL A 94 -17.83 13.42 -14.05
C VAL A 94 -17.23 13.78 -15.41
N LYS A 95 -16.53 14.91 -15.49
CA LYS A 95 -15.88 15.38 -16.72
C LYS A 95 -14.54 16.03 -16.42
N ARG A 96 -13.57 15.85 -17.32
CA ARG A 96 -12.34 16.63 -17.33
C ARG A 96 -12.49 17.83 -18.28
N VAL A 97 -12.24 19.04 -17.75
CA VAL A 97 -12.22 20.30 -18.50
C VAL A 97 -10.89 21.01 -18.24
N GLY A 98 -9.93 20.83 -19.14
CA GLY A 98 -8.55 21.28 -18.93
C GLY A 98 -7.98 20.72 -17.63
N GLN A 99 -7.55 21.60 -16.72
CA GLN A 99 -6.98 21.23 -15.42
C GLN A 99 -8.03 20.84 -14.36
N GLN A 100 -9.33 20.95 -14.65
CA GLN A 100 -10.41 20.66 -13.71
C GLN A 100 -11.05 19.29 -13.91
N LEU A 101 -11.21 18.52 -12.82
CA LEU A 101 -12.14 17.41 -12.71
C LEU A 101 -13.44 17.95 -12.10
N GLU A 102 -14.50 17.94 -12.88
CA GLU A 102 -15.80 18.45 -12.49
C GLU A 102 -16.77 17.30 -12.20
N PHE A 103 -17.41 17.34 -11.04
CA PHE A 103 -18.43 16.39 -10.59
C PHE A 103 -19.77 17.10 -10.47
N HIS A 104 -20.77 16.66 -11.22
CA HIS A 104 -22.15 17.10 -11.11
C HIS A 104 -22.87 16.23 -10.08
N LEU A 105 -23.29 16.83 -8.98
CA LEU A 105 -23.85 16.12 -7.84
C LEU A 105 -25.37 15.95 -8.00
N ALA A 106 -25.93 14.89 -7.41
CA ALA A 106 -27.35 14.60 -7.49
C ALA A 106 -28.22 15.70 -6.81
N ASN A 107 -27.66 16.43 -5.85
CA ASN A 107 -28.30 17.58 -5.22
C ASN A 107 -28.29 18.86 -6.09
N GLY A 108 -27.83 18.78 -7.33
CA GLY A 108 -27.70 19.92 -8.26
C GLY A 108 -26.45 20.77 -8.03
N GLY A 109 -25.63 20.45 -7.03
CA GLY A 109 -24.36 21.09 -6.77
C GLY A 109 -23.24 20.60 -7.69
N GLN A 110 -22.07 21.22 -7.54
CA GLN A 110 -20.86 20.82 -8.25
C GLN A 110 -19.71 20.70 -7.26
N LYS A 111 -18.84 19.72 -7.48
CA LYS A 111 -17.52 19.64 -6.84
C LYS A 111 -16.45 19.69 -7.91
N ILE A 112 -15.39 20.47 -7.68
CA ILE A 112 -14.28 20.62 -8.62
C ILE A 112 -12.98 20.23 -7.91
N ARG A 113 -12.10 19.53 -8.63
CA ARG A 113 -10.69 19.35 -8.28
C ARG A 113 -9.82 19.93 -9.38
N THR A 114 -8.93 20.86 -9.04
CA THR A 114 -8.10 21.57 -10.03
C THR A 114 -6.66 21.17 -9.84
N ASN A 115 -6.02 20.69 -10.90
CA ASN A 115 -4.60 20.39 -10.87
C ASN A 115 -3.79 21.68 -10.64
N ASN A 116 -2.80 21.60 -9.76
CA ASN A 116 -1.70 22.54 -9.69
C ASN A 116 -0.42 21.79 -10.06
N SER A 117 0.21 22.18 -11.17
CA SER A 117 1.44 21.56 -11.67
C SER A 117 2.65 22.47 -11.54
N GLU A 118 2.53 23.56 -10.78
CA GLU A 118 3.67 24.40 -10.43
C GLU A 118 4.62 23.63 -9.51
N ASP A 119 5.92 23.87 -9.65
CA ASP A 119 6.98 23.26 -8.84
C ASP A 119 7.06 23.97 -7.48
N ASP A 120 6.02 23.81 -6.67
CA ASP A 120 5.88 24.38 -5.33
C ASP A 120 5.13 23.44 -4.38
N ASP A 121 5.04 23.86 -3.11
CA ASP A 121 4.39 23.09 -2.03
C ASP A 121 2.87 22.88 -2.28
N ALA A 122 2.28 23.57 -3.26
CA ALA A 122 0.89 23.40 -3.64
C ALA A 122 0.70 22.45 -4.84
N TYR A 123 1.76 21.77 -5.31
CA TYR A 123 1.67 20.76 -6.36
C TYR A 123 0.63 19.69 -6.00
N VAL A 124 -0.34 19.50 -6.88
CA VAL A 124 -1.34 18.43 -6.77
C VAL A 124 -1.94 18.08 -8.12
N LEU A 125 -1.97 16.79 -8.45
CA LEU A 125 -2.65 16.27 -9.62
C LEU A 125 -3.81 15.35 -9.21
N TYR A 126 -4.94 15.51 -9.89
CA TYR A 126 -6.14 14.70 -9.68
C TYR A 126 -6.47 13.91 -10.93
N ARG A 127 -6.57 12.59 -10.77
CA ARG A 127 -6.93 11.67 -11.85
C ARG A 127 -8.13 10.83 -11.46
N TYR A 128 -9.18 10.87 -12.28
CA TYR A 128 -10.37 10.05 -12.02
C TYR A 128 -10.05 8.57 -12.15
N ALA A 129 -10.40 7.79 -11.12
CA ALA A 129 -10.19 6.35 -11.08
C ALA A 129 -11.42 5.57 -11.57
N GLY A 130 -12.63 6.11 -11.38
CA GLY A 130 -13.89 5.44 -11.69
C GLY A 130 -14.88 5.47 -10.54
N TYR A 131 -16.07 4.92 -10.76
CA TYR A 131 -17.10 4.82 -9.73
C TYR A 131 -17.03 3.45 -9.03
N TYR A 132 -17.13 3.46 -7.70
CA TYR A 132 -17.15 2.28 -6.83
C TYR A 132 -18.59 2.02 -6.36
N PRO A 133 -19.35 1.12 -7.03
CA PRO A 133 -20.78 0.95 -6.73
C PRO A 133 -21.04 0.46 -5.31
N ALA A 134 -20.16 -0.40 -4.78
CA ALA A 134 -20.29 -0.92 -3.41
C ALA A 134 -20.10 0.16 -2.33
N LEU A 135 -19.43 1.27 -2.66
CA LEU A 135 -19.19 2.39 -1.75
C LEU A 135 -20.11 3.58 -2.03
N HIS A 136 -20.88 3.53 -3.13
CA HIS A 136 -21.60 4.67 -3.69
C HIS A 136 -20.71 5.92 -3.82
N ARG A 137 -19.48 5.76 -4.31
CA ARG A 137 -18.48 6.85 -4.37
C ARG A 137 -17.65 6.83 -5.65
N HIS A 138 -17.31 8.01 -6.14
CA HIS A 138 -16.29 8.23 -7.15
C HIS A 138 -14.90 8.16 -6.54
N GLY A 139 -13.99 7.41 -7.15
CA GLY A 139 -12.59 7.36 -6.79
C GLY A 139 -11.75 8.37 -7.57
N ILE A 140 -10.85 9.06 -6.88
CA ILE A 140 -9.87 9.96 -7.47
C ILE A 140 -8.49 9.63 -6.91
N PHE A 141 -7.49 9.42 -7.77
CA PHE A 141 -6.10 9.42 -7.36
C PHE A 141 -5.64 10.87 -7.17
N THR A 142 -5.00 11.14 -6.04
CA THR A 142 -4.40 12.43 -5.73
C THR A 142 -2.89 12.23 -5.62
N THR A 143 -2.12 12.97 -6.40
CA THR A 143 -0.66 12.91 -6.40
C THR A 143 -0.12 14.25 -5.94
N TYR A 144 0.71 14.23 -4.90
CA TYR A 144 1.47 15.37 -4.39
C TYR A 144 2.92 15.27 -4.89
N TYR A 145 3.78 16.19 -4.46
CA TYR A 145 5.17 16.22 -4.90
C TYR A 145 5.95 14.96 -4.47
N GLU A 146 5.79 14.55 -3.21
CA GLU A 146 6.52 13.40 -2.61
C GLU A 146 5.58 12.31 -2.08
N ALA A 147 4.27 12.55 -2.12
CA ALA A 147 3.25 11.70 -1.54
C ALA A 147 2.12 11.44 -2.53
N ASP A 148 1.27 10.48 -2.20
CA ASP A 148 0.04 10.24 -2.92
C ASP A 148 -1.11 9.94 -1.97
N GLY A 149 -2.29 9.78 -2.54
CA GLY A 149 -3.49 9.51 -1.79
C GLY A 149 -4.65 9.16 -2.70
N PHE A 150 -5.78 8.88 -2.08
CA PHE A 150 -6.99 8.55 -2.79
C PHE A 150 -8.19 9.23 -2.15
N GLU A 151 -9.10 9.73 -2.98
CA GLU A 151 -10.34 10.32 -2.53
C GLU A 151 -11.53 9.46 -2.95
N LEU A 152 -12.49 9.33 -2.04
CA LEU A 152 -13.78 8.71 -2.26
C LEU A 152 -14.88 9.78 -2.11
N LEU A 153 -15.32 10.31 -3.24
CA LEU A 153 -16.30 11.40 -3.33
C LEU A 153 -17.73 10.84 -3.47
N ASN A 154 -18.64 11.27 -2.61
CA ASN A 154 -20.05 10.91 -2.64
C ASN A 154 -20.79 11.72 -3.72
N PRO A 155 -21.41 11.09 -4.74
CA PRO A 155 -22.11 11.79 -5.81
C PRO A 155 -23.39 12.50 -5.34
N ASP A 156 -23.96 12.12 -4.19
CA ASP A 156 -25.21 12.70 -3.70
C ASP A 156 -25.00 14.13 -3.20
N ASN A 157 -23.86 14.41 -2.55
CA ASN A 157 -23.63 15.66 -1.80
C ASN A 157 -22.20 16.22 -1.87
N GLY A 158 -21.26 15.52 -2.51
CA GLY A 158 -19.86 15.97 -2.63
C GLY A 158 -19.01 15.75 -1.38
N ASP A 159 -19.53 15.05 -0.36
CA ASP A 159 -18.74 14.59 0.78
C ASP A 159 -17.54 13.76 0.31
N THR A 160 -16.38 13.98 0.90
CA THR A 160 -15.12 13.37 0.45
C THR A 160 -14.47 12.64 1.63
N LEU A 161 -14.25 11.34 1.45
CA LEU A 161 -13.44 10.52 2.36
C LEU A 161 -12.04 10.39 1.76
N TYR A 162 -11.02 10.79 2.51
CA TYR A 162 -9.62 10.62 2.14
C TYR A 162 -9.11 9.28 2.65
N THR A 163 -8.43 8.53 1.80
CA THR A 163 -7.82 7.23 2.09
C THR A 163 -6.37 7.21 1.62
N TRP A 164 -5.53 6.40 2.25
CA TRP A 164 -4.11 6.32 1.89
C TRP A 164 -3.91 5.83 0.46
N THR A 165 -4.71 4.86 0.01
CA THR A 165 -4.67 4.31 -1.34
C THR A 165 -6.08 3.92 -1.82
N ALA A 166 -6.17 3.44 -3.07
CA ALA A 166 -7.43 2.95 -3.63
C ALA A 166 -8.00 1.78 -2.81
N PRO A 167 -9.32 1.71 -2.59
CA PRO A 167 -9.90 0.71 -1.72
C PRO A 167 -9.96 -0.67 -2.38
N ILE A 168 -9.60 -1.68 -1.60
CA ILE A 168 -9.70 -3.10 -1.94
C ILE A 168 -10.88 -3.68 -1.18
N ILE A 169 -11.99 -3.90 -1.88
CA ILE A 169 -13.28 -4.25 -1.27
C ILE A 169 -13.36 -5.76 -1.03
N SER A 170 -13.78 -6.14 0.18
CA SER A 170 -14.04 -7.53 0.57
C SER A 170 -15.13 -8.19 -0.29
N PRO A 171 -15.13 -9.53 -0.44
CA PRO A 171 -16.09 -10.22 -1.29
C PRO A 171 -17.56 -10.00 -0.89
N ASP A 172 -17.86 -9.95 0.41
CA ASP A 172 -19.21 -9.64 0.93
C ASP A 172 -19.53 -8.13 1.00
N LYS A 173 -18.59 -7.28 0.60
CA LYS A 173 -18.71 -5.82 0.56
C LYS A 173 -19.02 -5.20 1.93
N LYS A 174 -18.63 -5.85 3.03
CA LYS A 174 -18.78 -5.29 4.39
C LYS A 174 -17.55 -4.53 4.85
N TYR A 175 -16.40 -4.79 4.24
CA TYR A 175 -15.15 -4.10 4.52
C TYR A 175 -14.45 -3.66 3.25
N PHE A 176 -13.62 -2.64 3.35
CA PHE A 176 -12.55 -2.40 2.39
C PHE A 176 -11.27 -1.99 3.11
N LEU A 177 -10.14 -2.27 2.48
CA LEU A 177 -8.80 -2.00 3.00
C LEU A 177 -8.03 -1.10 2.03
N CYS A 178 -7.28 -0.15 2.56
CA CYS A 178 -6.39 0.74 1.81
C CYS A 178 -4.95 0.54 2.35
N PRO A 179 -4.13 -0.34 1.73
CA PRO A 179 -2.77 -0.59 2.19
C PRO A 179 -1.86 0.56 1.76
N SER A 180 -0.84 0.86 2.54
CA SER A 180 0.17 1.86 2.18
C SER A 180 1.52 1.38 2.69
N MET A 181 2.53 1.44 1.84
CA MET A 181 3.88 1.00 2.17
C MET A 181 4.86 2.08 1.79
N ASP A 182 5.38 2.76 2.80
CA ASP A 182 6.48 3.70 2.67
C ASP A 182 7.38 3.57 3.89
N ILE A 183 8.18 2.52 3.87
CA ILE A 183 9.07 2.18 4.98
C ILE A 183 10.38 3.00 4.94
N GLU A 184 10.77 3.51 3.76
CA GLU A 184 12.08 4.15 3.55
C GLU A 184 12.03 5.69 3.61
N ALA A 185 11.07 6.31 2.90
CA ALA A 185 11.06 7.76 2.70
C ALA A 185 10.17 8.47 3.74
N GLY A 186 9.06 7.84 4.12
CA GLY A 186 8.13 8.32 5.14
C GLY A 186 7.29 9.52 4.73
N PHE A 187 7.07 9.70 3.42
CA PHE A 187 6.15 10.69 2.87
C PHE A 187 4.70 10.20 2.90
N ASN A 188 4.51 8.89 2.78
CA ASN A 188 3.24 8.20 2.95
C ASN A 188 3.23 7.36 4.25
N PRO A 189 2.04 6.97 4.74
CA PRO A 189 1.94 6.05 5.86
C PRO A 189 2.47 4.64 5.52
N ASN A 190 2.99 3.92 6.50
CA ASN A 190 3.33 2.50 6.36
C ASN A 190 2.38 1.66 7.20
N GLY A 191 1.47 0.91 6.58
CA GLY A 191 0.42 0.13 7.24
C GLY A 191 -0.83 -0.04 6.38
N PHE A 192 -2.01 0.02 6.99
CA PHE A 192 -3.25 0.07 6.23
C PHE A 192 -4.39 0.77 6.98
N GLN A 193 -5.39 1.23 6.24
CA GLN A 193 -6.68 1.60 6.80
C GLN A 193 -7.71 0.50 6.54
N LEU A 194 -8.48 0.15 7.57
CA LEU A 194 -9.63 -0.74 7.47
C LEU A 194 -10.92 0.05 7.68
N PHE A 195 -11.86 -0.08 6.75
CA PHE A 195 -13.16 0.56 6.83
C PHE A 195 -14.27 -0.49 6.79
N GLU A 196 -15.34 -0.23 7.54
CA GLU A 196 -16.59 -0.97 7.51
C GLU A 196 -17.61 -0.23 6.63
N ILE A 197 -18.34 -1.01 5.83
CA ILE A 197 -19.39 -0.56 4.93
C ILE A 197 -20.74 -0.98 5.52
N ASN A 198 -21.54 0.00 5.91
CA ASN A 198 -22.90 -0.19 6.42
C ASN A 198 -23.87 0.54 5.47
N ASN A 199 -24.27 -0.14 4.39
CA ASN A 199 -25.03 0.47 3.28
C ASN A 199 -24.27 1.66 2.65
N LYS A 200 -24.78 2.88 2.82
CA LYS A 200 -24.15 4.11 2.35
C LYS A 200 -23.17 4.72 3.36
N ASP A 201 -23.16 4.21 4.59
CA ASP A 201 -22.31 4.72 5.65
C ASP A 201 -20.97 3.97 5.64
N ILE A 202 -19.88 4.73 5.68
CA ILE A 202 -18.52 4.21 5.74
C ILE A 202 -17.92 4.65 7.07
N ARG A 203 -17.36 3.71 7.83
CA ARG A 203 -16.76 3.98 9.13
C ARG A 203 -15.35 3.44 9.18
N LEU A 204 -14.38 4.28 9.58
CA LEU A 204 -13.03 3.81 9.88
C LEU A 204 -13.10 2.85 11.08
N VAL A 205 -12.56 1.65 10.89
CA VAL A 205 -12.40 0.65 11.95
C VAL A 205 -11.07 0.91 12.65
N GLY A 206 -9.98 1.02 11.88
CA GLY A 206 -8.66 1.36 12.40
C GLY A 206 -7.66 1.61 11.28
N ALA A 207 -6.54 2.23 11.64
CA ALA A 207 -5.44 2.54 10.72
C ALA A 207 -4.09 2.20 11.39
N PRO A 208 -3.77 0.90 11.60
CA PRO A 208 -2.50 0.51 12.17
C PRO A 208 -1.34 0.99 11.29
N GLU A 209 -0.36 1.60 11.94
CA GLU A 209 0.96 1.85 11.38
C GLU A 209 1.89 0.69 11.77
N LEU A 210 2.71 0.28 10.82
CA LEU A 210 3.68 -0.80 10.96
C LEU A 210 5.08 -0.19 10.91
N THR A 211 5.98 -0.60 11.81
CA THR A 211 7.33 -0.03 11.89
C THR A 211 8.40 -0.96 11.35
N GLU A 212 8.21 -2.27 11.53
CA GLU A 212 9.24 -3.28 11.21
C GLU A 212 9.15 -3.78 9.77
N TYR A 213 7.97 -3.66 9.15
CA TYR A 213 7.69 -4.12 7.80
C TYR A 213 6.55 -3.33 7.18
N GLY A 214 6.45 -3.38 5.85
CA GLY A 214 5.32 -2.87 5.09
C GLY A 214 4.48 -4.00 4.51
N ILE A 215 3.23 -3.68 4.22
CA ILE A 215 2.34 -4.56 3.44
C ILE A 215 1.85 -3.82 2.19
N ASP A 216 1.84 -4.53 1.07
CA ASP A 216 1.37 -4.00 -0.20
C ASP A 216 0.69 -5.09 -1.04
N GLU A 217 0.13 -4.72 -2.19
CA GLU A 217 -0.52 -5.59 -3.17
C GLU A 217 -1.54 -6.56 -2.53
N VAL A 218 -2.32 -6.06 -1.56
CA VAL A 218 -3.25 -6.86 -0.76
C VAL A 218 -4.35 -7.48 -1.63
N ARG A 219 -4.73 -8.72 -1.33
CA ARG A 219 -5.80 -9.47 -2.01
C ARG A 219 -6.71 -10.15 -1.00
N TRP A 220 -8.02 -9.99 -1.16
CA TRP A 220 -8.97 -10.75 -0.36
C TRP A 220 -9.05 -12.19 -0.85
N VAL A 221 -8.94 -13.15 0.08
CA VAL A 221 -9.17 -14.58 -0.14
C VAL A 221 -10.65 -14.89 0.09
N ASP A 222 -11.20 -14.39 1.19
CA ASP A 222 -12.60 -14.52 1.61
C ASP A 222 -13.00 -13.28 2.44
N ASN A 223 -14.09 -13.33 3.21
CA ASN A 223 -14.56 -12.18 4.00
C ASN A 223 -13.72 -11.86 5.26
N LYS A 224 -12.75 -12.70 5.61
CA LYS A 224 -11.90 -12.58 6.80
C LYS A 224 -10.41 -12.76 6.51
N THR A 225 -10.08 -13.35 5.38
CA THR A 225 -8.70 -13.70 5.04
C THR A 225 -8.21 -12.82 3.90
N LEU A 226 -6.98 -12.32 4.06
CA LEU A 226 -6.24 -11.62 3.03
C LEU A 226 -4.88 -12.28 2.81
N VAL A 227 -4.31 -12.08 1.64
CA VAL A 227 -2.89 -12.28 1.37
C VAL A 227 -2.28 -10.97 0.89
N ALA A 228 -1.00 -10.75 1.18
CA ALA A 228 -0.29 -9.51 0.86
C ALA A 228 1.18 -9.77 0.56
N VAL A 229 1.80 -8.85 -0.17
CA VAL A 229 3.25 -8.70 -0.18
C VAL A 229 3.69 -8.16 1.19
N TYR A 230 4.79 -8.69 1.69
CA TYR A 230 5.44 -8.30 2.95
C TYR A 230 6.89 -7.97 2.64
N GLN A 231 7.36 -6.81 3.12
CA GLN A 231 8.76 -6.41 2.94
C GLN A 231 9.27 -5.64 4.16
N THR A 232 10.49 -5.96 4.59
CA THR A 232 11.30 -5.11 5.49
C THR A 232 12.22 -4.19 4.68
N HIS A 233 12.94 -3.30 5.35
CA HIS A 233 14.03 -2.53 4.73
C HIS A 233 15.06 -3.42 4.03
N GLU A 234 15.44 -4.54 4.66
CA GLU A 234 16.39 -5.48 4.07
C GLU A 234 15.82 -6.18 2.83
N ASP A 235 14.53 -6.53 2.86
CA ASP A 235 13.86 -7.11 1.69
C ASP A 235 13.89 -6.12 0.51
N ILE A 236 13.60 -4.82 0.75
CA ILE A 236 13.64 -3.78 -0.30
C ILE A 236 15.06 -3.60 -0.84
N ALA A 237 16.06 -3.47 0.04
CA ALA A 237 17.46 -3.28 -0.36
C ALA A 237 18.01 -4.42 -1.23
N ASN A 238 17.44 -5.63 -1.09
CA ASN A 238 17.85 -6.82 -1.83
C ASN A 238 16.87 -7.24 -2.94
N ASP A 239 15.88 -6.41 -3.28
CA ASP A 239 14.81 -6.72 -4.25
C ASP A 239 14.11 -8.07 -3.97
N HIS A 240 13.88 -8.34 -2.69
CA HIS A 240 13.23 -9.54 -2.20
C HIS A 240 11.78 -9.25 -1.80
N LYS A 241 10.88 -10.17 -2.14
CA LYS A 241 9.47 -10.12 -1.73
C LYS A 241 9.10 -11.38 -0.97
N ARG A 242 8.49 -11.20 0.19
CA ARG A 242 7.83 -12.27 0.94
C ARG A 242 6.33 -12.08 0.89
N TYR A 243 5.59 -13.10 1.32
CA TYR A 243 4.14 -13.11 1.26
C TYR A 243 3.58 -13.53 2.60
N VAL A 244 2.52 -12.87 3.02
CA VAL A 244 1.83 -13.16 4.27
C VAL A 244 0.35 -13.39 4.03
N LYS A 245 -0.24 -14.17 4.92
CA LYS A 245 -1.68 -14.29 5.11
C LYS A 245 -2.06 -13.53 6.38
N LEU A 246 -3.12 -12.72 6.28
CA LEU A 246 -3.72 -12.01 7.39
C LEU A 246 -5.12 -12.57 7.64
N VAL A 247 -5.42 -12.99 8.86
CA VAL A 247 -6.75 -13.52 9.23
C VAL A 247 -7.41 -12.60 10.26
N MET A 248 -8.44 -11.89 9.83
CA MET A 248 -9.27 -11.01 10.66
C MET A 248 -10.13 -11.82 11.63
N GLN A 249 -10.04 -11.50 12.92
CA GLN A 249 -10.81 -12.12 14.01
C GLN A 249 -12.08 -11.32 14.34
#